data_AF-A0A4Q5T3D2-F1
#
_entry.id   AF-A0A4Q5T3D2-F1
#
_cell.length_a   1.000
_cell.length_b   1.000
_cell.length_c   1.000
_cell.angle_alpha   90.00
_cell.angle_beta   90.00
_cell.angle_gamma   90.00
#
_symmetry.space_group_name_H-M   'P 1'
#
loop_
_entity.id
_entity.type
_entity.pdbx_description
1 polymer ?
#
loop_
_entity_poly.entity_id
_entity_poly.type
_entity_poly.pdbx_seq_one_letter_code
_entity_poly.pdbx_strand_id
1 'polypeptide(L)'
;MKWQLVAGISLVACAAALPAHAQDVVQGVEATEDDRITVTATRQPVAIDDAPATVSVIGAQQIADELATDIKDLVRYEPGVTVPRGPTRFGAALGVTGRGGNEGFIIRGIGGNRVLIQVDGVRVPDGFTFGAQSAGRGDYVDLG
;
A
#
# COMPACT_ATOMS: atom_id res chain seq x y z
N MET A 1 -64.25 -58.22 -31.72
CA MET A 1 -63.18 -57.24 -31.51
C MET A 1 -62.74 -57.32 -30.05
N LYS A 2 -61.46 -57.63 -29.82
CA LYS A 2 -60.81 -57.87 -28.52
C LYS A 2 -60.22 -56.56 -27.96
N TRP A 3 -60.32 -56.40 -26.63
CA TRP A 3 -59.32 -55.91 -25.64
C TRP A 3 -58.70 -54.50 -25.79
N GLN A 4 -58.16 -53.82 -24.77
CA GLN A 4 -58.21 -53.81 -23.29
C GLN A 4 -57.49 -52.50 -22.86
N LEU A 5 -57.78 -52.00 -21.65
CA LEU A 5 -57.09 -50.90 -20.98
C LEU A 5 -55.61 -51.24 -20.67
N VAL A 6 -54.68 -50.29 -20.86
CA VAL A 6 -53.37 -50.27 -20.18
C VAL A 6 -53.02 -48.83 -19.75
N ALA A 7 -52.46 -48.76 -18.54
CA ALA A 7 -52.07 -47.61 -17.74
C ALA A 7 -50.91 -46.76 -18.30
N GLY A 8 -50.83 -45.51 -17.85
CA GLY A 8 -49.65 -44.64 -17.99
C GLY A 8 -49.48 -43.79 -16.73
N ILE A 9 -48.63 -44.25 -15.81
CA ILE A 9 -48.13 -43.53 -14.64
C ILE A 9 -47.11 -42.49 -15.11
N SER A 10 -47.31 -41.23 -14.72
CA SER A 10 -46.40 -40.11 -14.93
C SER A 10 -46.85 -39.01 -13.95
N LEU A 11 -46.04 -38.34 -13.13
CA LEU A 11 -44.62 -38.35 -12.86
C LEU A 11 -44.49 -37.56 -11.55
N VAL A 12 -43.89 -38.19 -10.53
CA VAL A 12 -42.90 -37.57 -9.63
C VAL A 12 -43.32 -36.32 -8.84
N ALA A 13 -43.69 -36.59 -7.59
CA ALA A 13 -43.15 -35.97 -6.37
C ALA A 13 -42.88 -34.45 -6.35
N CYS A 14 -43.89 -33.70 -5.88
CA CYS A 14 -43.67 -32.45 -5.14
C CYS A 14 -43.05 -32.76 -3.78
N ALA A 15 -41.73 -32.90 -3.69
CA ALA A 15 -41.01 -33.04 -2.43
C ALA A 15 -40.14 -31.81 -2.17
N ALA A 16 -40.54 -31.07 -1.13
CA ALA A 16 -39.74 -30.15 -0.31
C ALA A 16 -38.81 -29.15 -1.03
N ALA A 17 -39.32 -27.93 -1.25
CA ALA A 17 -38.47 -26.75 -1.39
C ALA A 17 -37.81 -26.45 -0.03
N LEU A 18 -36.60 -26.96 0.17
CA LEU A 18 -35.69 -26.47 1.21
C LEU A 18 -34.99 -25.21 0.68
N PRO A 19 -34.81 -24.14 1.48
CA PRO A 19 -33.97 -23.03 1.09
C PRO A 19 -32.52 -23.51 1.06
N ALA A 20 -31.90 -23.49 -0.12
CA ALA A 20 -30.48 -23.69 -0.25
C ALA A 20 -29.76 -22.46 0.33
N HIS A 21 -29.33 -22.56 1.59
CA HIS A 21 -28.34 -21.65 2.15
C HIS A 21 -26.97 -22.06 1.64
N ALA A 22 -26.56 -21.50 0.51
CA ALA A 22 -25.16 -21.47 0.08
C ALA A 22 -24.73 -20.00 0.07
N GLN A 23 -24.51 -19.47 1.27
CA GLN A 23 -23.89 -18.18 1.45
C GLN A 23 -22.39 -18.47 1.54
N ASP A 24 -21.72 -18.51 0.39
CA ASP A 24 -20.27 -18.36 0.34
C ASP A 24 -19.98 -16.93 0.77
N VAL A 25 -19.92 -16.74 2.09
CA VAL A 25 -19.24 -15.60 2.67
C VAL A 25 -17.78 -15.84 2.32
N VAL A 26 -17.32 -15.26 1.22
CA VAL A 26 -15.91 -14.93 1.06
C VAL A 26 -15.64 -13.96 2.21
N GLN A 27 -15.28 -14.52 3.37
CA GLN A 27 -14.68 -13.80 4.45
C GLN A 27 -13.47 -13.13 3.80
N GLY A 28 -13.53 -11.81 3.62
CA GLY A 28 -12.35 -11.06 3.24
C GLY A 28 -11.28 -11.46 4.22
N VAL A 29 -10.24 -12.12 3.71
CA VAL A 29 -9.06 -12.42 4.50
C VAL A 29 -8.54 -11.05 4.90
N GLU A 30 -8.81 -10.63 6.14
CA GLU A 30 -8.01 -9.60 6.77
C GLU A 30 -6.60 -10.17 6.74
N ALA A 31 -5.78 -9.67 5.83
CA ALA A 31 -4.39 -10.08 5.71
C ALA A 31 -3.74 -9.80 7.06
N THR A 32 -3.58 -10.86 7.86
CA THR A 32 -2.77 -10.81 9.06
C THR A 32 -1.35 -10.43 8.64
N GLU A 33 -0.59 -9.80 9.53
CA GLU A 33 0.78 -9.33 9.22
C GLU A 33 1.66 -10.42 8.57
N ASP A 34 1.40 -11.67 8.95
CA ASP A 34 1.99 -12.95 8.51
C ASP A 34 1.69 -13.31 7.03
N ASP A 35 0.54 -12.90 6.48
CA ASP A 35 0.12 -13.21 5.10
C ASP A 35 0.59 -12.16 4.07
N ARG A 36 1.37 -11.17 4.51
CA ARG A 36 1.78 -10.07 3.64
C ARG A 36 3.00 -10.47 2.82
N ILE A 37 2.88 -10.28 1.50
CA ILE A 37 3.94 -10.56 0.53
C ILE A 37 4.61 -9.24 0.12
N THR A 38 5.94 -9.22 0.12
CA THR A 38 6.74 -8.09 -0.40
C THR A 38 7.62 -8.53 -1.57
N VAL A 39 7.77 -7.65 -2.56
CA VAL A 39 8.65 -7.86 -3.73
C VAL A 39 9.88 -6.96 -3.68
N THR A 40 9.84 -5.90 -2.87
CA THR A 40 10.89 -4.86 -2.84
C THR A 40 12.18 -5.36 -2.20
N ALA A 41 12.11 -6.31 -1.26
CA ALA A 41 13.28 -6.80 -0.53
C ALA A 41 14.21 -7.68 -1.39
N THR A 42 13.65 -8.61 -2.17
CA THR A 42 14.41 -9.64 -2.92
C THR A 42 14.21 -9.56 -4.43
N ARG A 43 13.30 -8.71 -4.92
CA ARG A 43 12.76 -8.71 -6.29
C ARG A 43 12.00 -10.00 -6.66
N GLN A 44 11.71 -10.84 -5.68
CA GLN A 44 10.84 -12.01 -5.80
C GLN A 44 9.73 -11.87 -4.75
N PRO A 45 8.53 -12.40 -5.00
CA PRO A 45 7.48 -12.42 -3.97
C PRO A 45 7.93 -13.31 -2.81
N VAL A 46 8.09 -12.73 -1.62
CA VAL A 46 8.45 -13.43 -0.38
C VAL A 46 7.55 -12.90 0.74
N ALA A 47 7.18 -13.75 1.70
CA ALA A 47 6.48 -13.33 2.91
C ALA A 47 7.37 -12.36 3.71
N ILE A 48 6.78 -11.41 4.44
CA ILE A 48 7.56 -10.41 5.19
C ILE A 48 8.46 -11.09 6.25
N ASP A 49 7.99 -12.17 6.87
CA ASP A 49 8.73 -12.89 7.92
C ASP A 49 9.92 -13.69 7.38
N ASP A 50 9.89 -14.07 6.10
CA ASP A 50 10.97 -14.76 5.40
C ASP A 50 11.99 -13.78 4.77
N ALA A 51 11.76 -12.47 4.87
CA ALA A 51 12.65 -11.48 4.28
C ALA A 51 14.00 -11.43 5.04
N PRO A 52 15.16 -11.45 4.36
CA PRO A 52 16.48 -11.43 5.00
C PRO A 52 16.87 -10.07 5.58
N ALA A 53 15.93 -9.12 5.68
CA ALA A 53 16.13 -7.76 6.13
C ALA A 53 14.86 -7.26 6.84
N THR A 54 14.99 -6.21 7.66
CA THR A 54 13.84 -5.54 8.25
C THR A 54 13.00 -4.86 7.16
N VAL A 55 11.75 -5.27 7.04
CA VAL A 55 10.77 -4.69 6.09
C VAL A 55 9.57 -4.19 6.89
N SER A 56 9.20 -2.94 6.68
CA SER A 56 7.86 -2.44 7.06
C SER A 56 7.06 -2.18 5.78
N VAL A 57 5.77 -2.52 5.83
CA VAL A 57 4.82 -2.27 4.75
C VAL A 57 3.64 -1.52 5.34
N ILE A 58 3.32 -0.37 4.76
CA ILE A 58 2.17 0.45 5.14
C ILE A 58 1.14 0.30 4.01
N GLY A 59 -0.02 -0.26 4.36
CA GLY A 59 -1.09 -0.56 3.40
C GLY A 59 -2.05 0.61 3.19
N ALA A 60 -2.87 0.54 2.14
CA ALA A 60 -3.85 1.59 1.81
C ALA A 60 -4.88 1.84 2.93
N GLN A 61 -5.33 0.79 3.62
CA GLN A 61 -6.25 0.91 4.75
C GLN A 61 -5.60 1.70 5.90
N GLN A 62 -4.36 1.38 6.25
CA GLN A 62 -3.62 2.10 7.30
C GLN A 62 -3.41 3.58 6.94
N ILE A 63 -3.06 3.86 5.67
CA ILE A 63 -2.91 5.25 5.19
C ILE A 63 -4.22 6.02 5.35
N ALA A 64 -5.36 5.40 5.01
CA ALA A 64 -6.68 5.99 5.15
C ALA A 64 -7.08 6.20 6.62
N ASP A 65 -6.82 5.21 7.48
CA ASP A 65 -7.14 5.25 8.91
C ASP A 65 -6.31 6.31 9.65
N GLU A 66 -5.06 6.47 9.26
CA GLU A 66 -4.15 7.48 9.80
C GLU A 66 -4.37 8.87 9.17
N LEU A 67 -5.19 8.98 8.13
CA LEU A 67 -5.41 10.19 7.33
C LEU A 67 -4.08 10.82 6.89
N ALA A 68 -3.13 9.97 6.49
CA ALA A 68 -1.80 10.43 6.12
C ALA A 68 -1.85 11.23 4.80
N THR A 69 -1.47 12.51 4.87
CA THR A 69 -1.49 13.41 3.71
C THR A 69 -0.13 13.65 3.08
N ASP A 70 0.94 13.35 3.82
CA ASP A 70 2.31 13.49 3.34
C ASP A 70 3.21 12.36 3.83
N ILE A 71 4.40 12.29 3.23
CA ILE A 71 5.35 11.21 3.53
C ILE A 71 5.89 11.24 4.96
N LYS A 72 5.79 12.37 5.67
CA LYS A 72 6.21 12.45 7.08
C LYS A 72 5.14 11.87 7.98
N ASP A 73 3.88 12.15 7.68
CA ASP A 73 2.74 11.57 8.37
C ASP A 73 2.73 10.04 8.16
N LEU A 74 3.04 9.59 6.94
CA LEU A 74 3.14 8.16 6.60
C LEU A 74 4.11 7.40 7.51
N VAL A 75 5.29 7.97 7.79
CA VAL A 75 6.35 7.27 8.54
C VAL A 75 6.41 7.66 10.02
N ARG A 76 5.37 8.32 10.54
CA ARG A 76 5.36 8.84 11.91
C ARG A 76 5.49 7.77 12.99
N TYR A 77 5.07 6.55 12.68
CA TYR A 77 5.12 5.39 13.58
C TYR A 77 6.26 4.43 13.24
N GLU A 78 7.06 4.73 12.22
CA GLU A 78 8.16 3.89 11.77
C GLU A 78 9.44 4.17 12.57
N PRO A 79 9.96 3.20 13.33
CA PRO A 79 11.14 3.42 14.14
C PRO A 79 12.38 3.61 13.28
N GLY A 80 13.16 4.64 13.60
CA GLY A 80 14.41 4.94 12.90
C GLY A 80 14.21 5.51 11.49
N VAL A 81 12.99 5.91 11.13
CA VAL A 81 12.68 6.65 9.90
C VAL A 81 12.19 8.04 10.27
N THR A 82 12.74 9.07 9.63
CA THR A 82 12.28 10.46 9.83
C THR A 82 12.32 11.22 8.51
N VAL A 83 11.45 12.23 8.36
CA VAL A 83 11.42 13.09 7.19
C VAL A 83 11.75 14.53 7.61
N PRO A 84 12.95 15.05 7.25
CA PRO A 84 13.24 16.47 7.36
C PRO A 84 12.33 17.27 6.44
N ARG A 85 11.80 18.37 6.99
CA ARG A 85 10.96 19.30 6.25
C ARG A 85 11.60 20.68 6.24
N GLY A 86 11.92 21.16 5.04
CA GLY A 86 12.42 22.51 4.80
C GLY A 86 11.28 23.51 4.60
N PRO A 87 11.56 24.82 4.72
CA PRO A 87 10.58 25.86 4.41
C PRO A 87 10.14 25.78 2.94
N THR A 88 8.82 25.82 2.71
CA THR A 88 8.19 25.70 1.38
C THR A 88 8.11 27.04 0.63
N ARG A 89 8.38 28.16 1.30
CA ARG A 89 8.33 29.52 0.72
C ARG A 89 9.72 30.00 0.31
N PHE A 90 9.79 30.73 -0.79
CA PHE A 90 11.04 31.34 -1.28
C PHE A 90 11.45 32.52 -0.39
N GLY A 91 12.55 32.37 0.34
CA GLY A 91 13.09 33.38 1.26
C GLY A 91 14.21 34.22 0.64
N ALA A 92 13.93 34.97 -0.44
CA ALA A 92 14.93 35.74 -1.20
C ALA A 92 15.82 36.68 -0.37
N ALA A 93 15.36 37.13 0.80
CA ALA A 93 16.00 38.16 1.61
C ALA A 93 16.73 37.63 2.87
N LEU A 94 16.53 36.37 3.28
CA LEU A 94 16.99 35.87 4.58
C LEU A 94 17.83 34.59 4.53
N GLY A 95 18.09 34.02 3.34
CA GLY A 95 19.03 32.91 3.19
C GLY A 95 18.80 32.03 1.96
N VAL A 96 19.55 30.93 1.92
CA VAL A 96 19.52 29.85 0.91
C VAL A 96 18.23 29.01 0.99
N THR A 97 17.37 29.28 1.97
CA THR A 97 16.26 28.43 2.36
C THR A 97 15.01 28.74 1.53
N GLY A 98 14.70 27.90 0.54
CA GLY A 98 13.40 28.03 -0.10
C GLY A 98 13.08 26.91 -1.07
N ARG A 99 12.01 26.16 -0.71
CA ARG A 99 11.36 25.07 -1.46
C ARG A 99 11.94 23.66 -1.20
N GLY A 100 12.49 23.43 -0.01
CA GLY A 100 12.90 22.09 0.41
C GLY A 100 11.72 21.12 0.58
N GLY A 101 10.56 21.62 1.03
CA GLY A 101 9.37 20.79 1.24
C GLY A 101 9.70 19.57 2.10
N ASN A 102 9.20 18.40 1.74
CA ASN A 102 9.71 17.15 2.30
C ASN A 102 11.01 16.78 1.57
N GLU A 103 12.15 16.83 2.28
CA GLU A 103 13.46 16.69 1.64
C GLU A 103 13.80 15.23 1.29
N GLY A 104 13.16 14.27 1.95
CA GLY A 104 13.28 12.84 1.71
C GLY A 104 13.29 12.06 3.03
N PHE A 105 13.61 10.77 2.99
CA PHE A 105 13.71 9.93 4.18
C PHE A 105 15.12 9.94 4.78
N ILE A 106 15.20 9.92 6.10
CA ILE A 106 16.38 9.58 6.89
C ILE A 106 16.11 8.25 7.55
N ILE A 107 16.88 7.22 7.19
CA ILE A 107 16.74 5.87 7.73
C ILE A 107 18.01 5.55 8.51
N ARG A 108 17.86 5.24 9.81
CA ARG A 108 18.98 4.89 10.71
C ARG A 108 20.10 5.95 10.70
N GLY A 109 19.73 7.23 10.65
CA GLY A 109 20.67 8.36 10.60
C GLY A 109 21.31 8.64 9.23
N ILE A 110 21.01 7.85 8.20
CA ILE A 110 21.47 8.08 6.82
C ILE A 110 20.37 8.79 6.03
N GLY A 111 20.69 9.94 5.42
CA GLY A 111 19.73 10.78 4.70
C GLY A 111 20.30 11.49 3.48
N GLY A 112 19.47 12.30 2.83
CA GLY A 112 19.78 13.01 1.59
C GLY A 112 19.84 12.06 0.40
N ASN A 113 20.76 12.28 -0.55
CA ASN A 113 20.89 11.43 -1.76
C ASN A 113 21.48 10.03 -1.50
N ARG A 114 21.61 9.63 -0.24
CA ARG A 114 22.12 8.32 0.19
C ARG A 114 21.02 7.29 0.43
N VAL A 115 19.76 7.70 0.40
CA VAL A 115 18.61 6.80 0.52
C VAL A 115 18.00 6.59 -0.87
N LEU A 116 17.76 5.32 -1.23
CA LEU A 116 17.07 4.96 -2.47
C LEU A 116 15.56 5.11 -2.26
N ILE A 117 14.92 5.92 -3.10
CA ILE A 117 13.46 6.06 -3.18
C ILE A 117 13.03 5.59 -4.56
N GLN A 118 12.03 4.72 -4.61
CA GLN A 118 11.48 4.18 -5.84
C GLN A 118 9.96 4.29 -5.85
N VAL A 119 9.40 4.55 -7.03
CA VAL A 119 7.96 4.51 -7.32
C VAL A 119 7.79 3.47 -8.41
N ASP A 120 6.97 2.44 -8.16
CA ASP A 120 6.77 1.32 -9.09
C ASP A 120 8.08 0.69 -9.59
N GLY A 121 9.11 0.67 -8.73
CA GLY A 121 10.45 0.17 -9.06
C GLY A 121 11.35 1.16 -9.81
N VAL A 122 10.86 2.32 -10.23
CA VAL A 122 11.64 3.38 -10.88
C VAL A 122 12.20 4.34 -9.86
N ARG A 123 13.50 4.67 -9.96
CA ARG A 123 14.17 5.57 -9.01
C ARG A 123 13.70 7.02 -9.18
N VAL A 124 13.33 7.65 -8.05
CA VAL A 124 13.01 9.08 -7.97
C VAL A 124 14.28 9.91 -8.17
N PRO A 125 14.24 11.08 -8.85
CA PRO A 125 15.41 11.96 -8.98
C PRO A 125 16.05 12.35 -7.65
N ASP A 126 17.35 12.63 -7.68
CA ASP A 126 18.10 13.11 -6.52
C ASP A 126 17.71 14.56 -6.17
N GLY A 127 17.77 14.89 -4.88
CA GLY A 127 17.50 16.24 -4.38
C GLY A 127 18.72 17.12 -4.61
N PHE A 128 18.51 18.41 -4.79
CA PHE A 128 19.61 19.35 -5.03
C PHE A 128 19.38 20.66 -4.27
N THR A 129 20.50 21.31 -3.97
CA THR A 129 20.53 22.66 -3.39
C THR A 129 21.58 23.46 -4.14
N PHE A 130 21.18 24.56 -4.76
CA PHE A 130 22.05 25.46 -5.51
C PHE A 130 21.66 26.93 -5.24
N GLY A 131 22.60 27.72 -4.71
CA GLY A 131 22.32 29.12 -4.40
C GLY A 131 21.13 29.24 -3.45
N ALA A 132 20.11 30.02 -3.80
CA ALA A 132 18.86 30.13 -3.02
C ALA A 132 17.75 29.15 -3.45
N GLN A 133 18.07 28.14 -4.26
CA GLN A 133 17.14 27.13 -4.74
C GLN A 133 17.41 25.81 -4.02
N SER A 134 16.38 25.17 -3.46
CA SER A 134 16.44 23.79 -3.02
C SER A 134 15.24 23.01 -3.53
N ALA A 135 15.44 21.73 -3.84
CA ALA A 135 14.38 20.80 -4.19
C ALA A 135 14.57 19.49 -3.42
N GLY A 136 13.57 19.16 -2.61
CA GLY A 136 13.49 17.88 -1.90
C GLY A 136 13.15 16.71 -2.80
N ARG A 137 13.11 15.51 -2.23
CA ARG A 137 12.72 14.27 -2.90
C ARG A 137 11.43 13.66 -2.39
N GLY A 138 10.86 14.20 -1.33
CA GLY A 138 9.69 13.64 -0.66
C GLY A 138 8.37 13.97 -1.35
N ASP A 139 8.33 15.06 -2.10
CA ASP A 139 7.09 15.59 -2.70
C ASP A 139 6.85 15.12 -4.16
N TYR A 140 7.61 14.12 -4.63
CA TYR A 140 7.44 13.57 -5.98
C TYR A 140 6.26 12.59 -6.12
N VAL A 141 5.71 12.15 -4.99
CA VAL A 141 4.69 11.09 -4.94
C VAL A 141 3.52 11.61 -4.14
N ASP A 142 2.33 11.50 -4.71
CA ASP A 142 1.08 11.76 -4.02
C ASP A 142 0.64 10.52 -3.23
N LEU A 143 0.03 10.72 -2.08
CA LEU A 143 -0.42 9.64 -1.19
C LEU A 143 -1.93 9.36 -1.26
N GLY A 144 -2.69 10.04 -2.14
CA GLY A 144 -4.11 9.75 -2.37
C GLY A 144 -4.81 10.71 -3.32
#